data_AF-A0AAV8XP61-F1
#
_entry.id   AF-A0AAV8XP61-F1
#
_cell.length_a   1.000
_cell.length_b   1.000
_cell.length_c   1.000
_cell.angle_alpha   90.00
_cell.angle_beta   90.00
_cell.angle_gamma   90.00
#
_symmetry.space_group_name_H-M   'P 1'
#
loop_
_entity.id
_entity.type
_entity.pdbx_description
1 polymer ?
#
loop_
_entity_poly.entity_id
_entity_poly.type
_entity_poly.pdbx_seq_one_letter_code
_entity_poly.pdbx_strand_id
1 'polypeptide(L)'
;MLPSLNDCKILKQGKKGLDKRSPQQIRLWVQNQINKNRKPCNVQRWTTPEKRVIKEVFGKYIDPDCSVYPSAEEIRDAVSTHKEIENRTPRKIKSQIQHLKKLKAKCLDFGSP
;
A
#
# COMPACT_ATOMS: atom_id res chain seq x y z
N MET A 1 -18.32 -4.42 -16.43
CA MET A 1 -17.91 -5.17 -17.65
C MET A 1 -16.84 -4.35 -18.36
N LEU A 2 -15.75 -4.96 -18.83
CA LEU A 2 -14.69 -4.23 -19.55
C LEU A 2 -15.11 -4.10 -21.03
N PRO A 3 -15.08 -2.90 -21.65
CA PRO A 3 -15.44 -2.74 -23.06
C PRO A 3 -14.44 -3.45 -23.97
N SER A 4 -14.93 -3.89 -25.13
CA SER A 4 -14.09 -4.40 -26.20
C SER A 4 -13.26 -3.27 -26.83
N LEU A 5 -12.24 -3.62 -27.60
CA LEU A 5 -11.48 -2.63 -28.36
C LEU A 5 -12.34 -1.96 -29.44
N ASN A 6 -13.37 -2.65 -29.96
CA ASN A 6 -14.28 -2.08 -30.94
C ASN A 6 -15.15 -0.99 -30.30
N ASP A 7 -15.66 -1.24 -29.10
CA ASP A 7 -16.41 -0.24 -28.32
C ASP A 7 -15.54 1.01 -28.03
N CYS A 8 -14.25 0.79 -27.73
CA CYS A 8 -13.30 1.88 -27.52
C CYS A 8 -13.01 2.68 -28.80
N LYS A 9 -13.03 2.04 -29.98
CA LYS A 9 -12.92 2.73 -31.28
C LYS A 9 -14.14 3.60 -31.57
N ILE A 10 -15.34 3.08 -31.32
CA ILE A 10 -16.61 3.82 -31.47
C ILE A 10 -16.63 5.02 -30.52
N LEU A 11 -16.23 4.84 -29.26
CA LEU A 11 -16.12 5.91 -28.26
C LEU A 11 -15.13 7.01 -28.66
N LYS A 12 -14.01 6.62 -29.29
CA LYS A 12 -13.03 7.57 -29.82
C LYS A 12 -13.61 8.43 -30.94
N GLN A 13 -14.41 7.84 -31.83
CA GLN A 13 -15.03 8.55 -32.94
C GLN A 13 -16.14 9.51 -32.47
N GLY A 14 -16.87 9.15 -31.41
CA GLY A 14 -18.02 9.91 -30.91
C GLY A 14 -17.72 11.01 -29.87
N LYS A 15 -16.49 11.12 -29.34
CA LYS A 15 -16.16 12.11 -28.28
C LYS A 15 -14.95 12.97 -28.63
N LYS A 16 -15.18 14.29 -28.73
CA LYS A 16 -14.11 15.30 -28.78
C LYS A 16 -13.23 15.19 -27.53
N GLY A 17 -11.91 15.03 -27.71
CA GLY A 17 -10.93 14.90 -26.63
C GLY A 17 -10.32 13.49 -26.47
N LEU A 18 -10.83 12.48 -27.17
CA LEU A 18 -10.26 11.12 -27.22
C LEU A 18 -9.49 10.83 -28.52
N ASP A 19 -9.47 11.77 -29.45
CA ASP A 19 -8.80 11.74 -30.75
C ASP A 19 -7.30 11.40 -30.63
N LYS A 20 -6.62 11.94 -29.61
CA LYS A 20 -5.20 11.69 -29.31
C LYS A 20 -4.92 10.40 -28.54
N ARG A 21 -5.95 9.63 -28.13
CA ARG A 21 -5.78 8.40 -27.35
C ARG A 21 -5.98 7.18 -28.23
N SER A 22 -5.17 6.14 -28.03
CA SER A 22 -5.39 4.86 -28.71
C SER A 22 -6.55 4.10 -28.05
N PRO A 23 -7.31 3.27 -28.80
CA PRO A 23 -8.32 2.40 -28.21
C PRO A 23 -7.79 1.56 -27.03
N GLN A 24 -6.52 1.15 -27.09
CA GLN A 24 -5.83 0.44 -26.01
C GLN A 24 -5.67 1.31 -24.76
N GLN A 25 -5.27 2.57 -24.89
CA GLN A 25 -5.16 3.51 -23.77
C GLN A 25 -6.52 3.80 -23.13
N ILE A 26 -7.58 3.92 -23.95
CA ILE A 26 -8.95 4.11 -23.47
C ILE A 26 -9.39 2.87 -22.68
N ARG A 27 -9.17 1.67 -23.23
CA ARG A 27 -9.50 0.41 -22.55
C ARG A 27 -8.75 0.23 -21.24
N LEU A 28 -7.46 0.53 -21.21
CA LEU A 28 -6.64 0.50 -20.00
C LEU A 28 -7.15 1.49 -18.95
N TRP A 29 -7.53 2.70 -19.36
CA TRP A 29 -8.11 3.68 -18.45
C TRP A 29 -9.43 3.18 -17.86
N VAL A 30 -10.34 2.64 -18.68
CA VAL A 30 -11.61 2.07 -18.22
C VAL A 30 -11.37 0.90 -17.26
N GLN A 31 -10.42 0.02 -17.57
CA GLN A 31 -10.02 -1.08 -16.69
C GLN A 31 -9.53 -0.55 -15.33
N ASN A 32 -8.70 0.49 -15.34
CA ASN A 32 -8.21 1.11 -14.12
C ASN A 32 -9.34 1.78 -13.32
N GLN A 33 -10.33 2.38 -13.96
CA GLN A 33 -11.50 2.94 -13.26
C GLN A 33 -12.38 1.85 -12.65
N ILE A 34 -12.62 0.74 -13.37
CA ILE A 34 -13.32 -0.42 -12.84
C ILE A 34 -12.57 -0.98 -11.62
N ASN A 35 -11.25 -1.12 -11.72
CA ASN A 35 -10.41 -1.61 -10.62
C ASN A 35 -10.37 -0.64 -9.43
N LYS A 36 -10.37 0.67 -9.68
CA LYS A 36 -10.48 1.70 -8.64
C LYS A 36 -11.82 1.65 -7.92
N ASN A 37 -12.92 1.37 -8.62
CA ASN A 37 -14.25 1.24 -8.03
C ASN A 37 -14.47 -0.11 -7.35
N ARG A 38 -13.74 -1.15 -7.76
CA ARG A 38 -13.58 -2.41 -7.03
C ARG A 38 -12.63 -2.27 -5.84
N LYS A 39 -12.66 -1.13 -5.12
CA LYS A 39 -11.87 -0.98 -3.89
C LYS A 39 -12.09 -2.25 -3.06
N PRO A 40 -11.04 -2.94 -2.60
CA PRO A 40 -11.24 -3.94 -1.58
C PRO A 40 -11.85 -3.20 -0.39
N CYS A 41 -13.14 -3.40 -0.13
CA CYS A 41 -13.83 -2.84 1.03
C CYS A 41 -13.19 -3.31 2.35
N ASN A 42 -12.26 -4.27 2.29
CA ASN A 42 -11.47 -4.78 3.40
C ASN A 42 -9.98 -4.40 3.31
N VAL A 43 -9.64 -3.12 3.19
CA VAL A 43 -8.29 -2.69 3.60
C VAL A 43 -8.25 -2.81 5.13
N GLN A 44 -7.87 -4.00 5.62
CA GLN A 44 -7.75 -4.28 7.04
C GLN A 44 -6.78 -3.27 7.68
N ARG A 45 -7.35 -2.28 8.38
CA ARG A 45 -6.59 -1.25 9.08
C ARG A 45 -5.75 -1.89 10.18
N TRP A 46 -4.63 -1.26 10.50
CA TRP A 46 -3.82 -1.64 11.66
C TRP A 46 -4.55 -1.24 12.95
N THR A 47 -4.86 -2.23 13.79
CA THR A 47 -5.48 -2.03 15.09
C THR A 47 -4.49 -1.46 16.10
N THR A 48 -4.98 -0.92 17.22
CA THR A 48 -4.12 -0.41 18.29
C THR A 48 -3.22 -1.50 18.90
N PRO A 49 -3.71 -2.72 19.20
CA PRO A 49 -2.87 -3.81 19.67
C PRO A 49 -1.76 -4.18 18.68
N GLU A 50 -2.07 -4.28 17.39
CA GLU A 50 -1.05 -4.59 16.36
C GLU A 50 0.04 -3.52 16.30
N LYS A 51 -0.35 -2.24 16.33
CA LYS A 51 0.61 -1.13 16.32
C LYS A 51 1.51 -1.13 17.55
N ARG A 52 0.99 -1.52 18.70
CA ARG A 52 1.74 -1.63 19.95
C ARG A 52 2.80 -2.73 19.83
N VAL A 53 2.42 -3.94 19.44
CA VAL A 53 3.35 -5.05 19.25
C VAL A 53 4.43 -4.70 18.22
N ILE A 54 4.07 -4.08 17.10
CA ILE A 54 5.06 -3.66 16.10
C ILE A 54 6.08 -2.67 16.68
N LYS A 55 5.64 -1.72 17.51
CA LYS A 55 6.53 -0.76 18.15
C LYS A 55 7.40 -1.41 19.23
N GLU A 56 6.87 -2.36 19.98
CA GLU A 56 7.60 -3.09 21.02
C GLU A 56 8.67 -3.99 20.40
N VAL A 57 8.30 -4.81 19.41
CA VAL A 57 9.20 -5.82 18.80
C VAL A 57 10.16 -5.20 17.80
N PHE A 58 9.67 -4.28 16.96
CA PHE A 58 10.46 -3.69 15.87
C PHE A 58 10.82 -2.22 16.11
N GLY A 59 10.70 -1.74 17.35
CA GLY A 59 11.01 -0.35 17.73
C GLY A 59 12.38 0.11 17.25
N LYS A 60 13.40 -0.76 17.38
CA LYS A 60 14.76 -0.50 16.91
C LYS A 60 14.86 -0.23 15.40
N TYR A 61 13.98 -0.82 14.59
CA TYR A 61 13.95 -0.64 13.13
C TYR A 61 13.11 0.55 12.67
N ILE A 62 12.25 1.06 13.56
CA ILE A 62 11.46 2.27 13.33
C ILE A 62 12.32 3.52 13.56
N ASP A 63 13.41 3.38 14.31
CA ASP A 63 14.31 4.47 14.59
C ASP A 63 14.94 5.04 13.30
N PRO A 64 14.99 6.38 13.14
CA PRO A 64 15.61 7.02 11.98
C PRO A 64 17.05 6.56 11.76
N ASP A 65 17.81 6.41 12.85
CA ASP A 65 19.25 6.12 12.83
C ASP A 65 19.55 4.67 12.42
N CYS A 66 18.56 3.79 12.53
CA CYS A 66 18.68 2.39 12.16
C CYS A 66 18.46 2.21 10.65
N SER A 67 19.53 2.17 9.85
CA SER A 67 19.44 2.02 8.39
C SER A 67 18.92 0.65 7.91
N VAL A 68 18.91 -0.34 8.78
CA VAL A 68 18.52 -1.72 8.47
C VAL A 68 17.04 -2.00 8.71
N TYR A 69 16.51 -3.02 8.04
CA TYR A 69 15.16 -3.53 8.23
C TYR A 69 15.23 -4.96 8.78
N PRO A 70 14.20 -5.42 9.51
CA PRO A 70 14.18 -6.80 9.98
C PRO A 70 14.19 -7.77 8.81
N SER A 71 14.89 -8.88 9.01
CA SER A 71 14.92 -10.00 8.07
C SER A 71 13.55 -10.67 7.98
N ALA A 72 13.34 -11.47 6.92
CA ALA A 72 12.10 -12.23 6.80
C ALA A 72 11.95 -13.31 7.91
N GLU A 73 13.06 -13.78 8.48
CA GLU A 73 13.07 -14.73 9.60
C GLU A 73 12.65 -14.06 10.89
N GLU A 74 13.25 -12.92 11.24
CA GLU A 74 12.87 -12.16 12.45
C GLU A 74 11.38 -11.80 12.45
N ILE A 75 10.83 -11.45 11.28
CA ILE A 75 9.39 -11.16 11.17
C ILE A 75 8.55 -12.42 11.35
N ARG A 76 8.97 -13.57 10.82
CA ARG A 76 8.25 -14.84 10.99
C ARG A 76 8.27 -15.32 12.44
N ASP A 77 9.37 -15.11 13.14
CA ASP A 77 9.51 -15.45 14.55
C ASP A 77 8.58 -14.58 15.41
N ALA A 78 8.54 -13.27 15.13
CA ALA A 78 7.62 -12.36 15.79
C ALA A 78 6.14 -12.69 15.52
N VAL A 79 5.80 -13.07 14.28
CA VAL A 79 4.43 -13.50 13.91
C VAL A 79 4.04 -14.78 14.63
N SER A 80 4.98 -15.71 14.83
CA SER A 80 4.75 -16.95 15.57
C SER A 80 4.60 -16.71 17.09
N THR A 81 5.25 -15.66 17.61
CA THR A 81 5.27 -15.34 19.05
C THR A 81 4.09 -14.46 19.48
N HIS A 82 3.64 -13.54 18.62
CA HIS A 82 2.63 -12.54 18.96
C HIS A 82 1.33 -12.74 18.16
N LYS A 83 0.30 -13.26 18.83
CA LYS A 83 -1.01 -13.56 18.24
C LYS A 83 -1.68 -12.34 17.60
N GLU A 84 -1.42 -11.14 18.12
CA GLU A 84 -2.00 -9.89 17.61
C GLU A 84 -1.64 -9.62 16.14
N ILE A 85 -0.47 -10.07 15.69
CA ILE A 85 0.03 -9.85 14.32
C ILE A 85 0.05 -11.14 13.48
N GLU A 86 -0.50 -12.24 13.98
CA GLU A 86 -0.51 -13.55 13.29
C GLU A 86 -1.15 -13.49 11.90
N ASN A 87 -2.15 -12.62 11.73
CA ASN A 87 -2.91 -12.45 10.50
C ASN A 87 -2.20 -11.54 9.47
N ARG A 88 -0.97 -11.10 9.76
CA ARG A 88 -0.21 -10.17 8.91
C ARG A 88 0.95 -10.89 8.26
N THR A 89 1.02 -10.79 6.93
CA THR A 89 2.16 -11.32 6.19
C THR A 89 3.42 -10.50 6.49
N PRO A 90 4.62 -11.11 6.39
CA PRO A 90 5.87 -10.39 6.62
C PRO A 90 6.02 -9.13 5.78
N ARG A 91 5.52 -9.16 4.54
CA ARG A 91 5.47 -8.01 3.64
C ARG A 91 4.64 -6.85 4.20
N LYS A 92 3.48 -7.13 4.81
CA LYS A 92 2.62 -6.10 5.43
C LYS A 92 3.32 -5.48 6.64
N ILE A 93 3.95 -6.29 7.49
CA ILE A 93 4.69 -5.82 8.67
C ILE A 93 5.86 -4.92 8.24
N LYS A 94 6.67 -5.35 7.27
CA LYS A 94 7.78 -4.54 6.75
C LYS A 94 7.31 -3.19 6.20
N SER A 95 6.21 -3.17 5.45
CA SER A 95 5.59 -1.95 4.94
C SER A 95 5.14 -1.01 6.09
N GLN A 96 4.59 -1.57 7.17
CA GLN A 96 4.19 -0.79 8.34
C GLN A 96 5.38 -0.20 9.10
N ILE A 97 6.48 -0.95 9.24
CA ILE A 97 7.74 -0.45 9.83
C ILE A 97 8.27 0.73 9.01
N GLN A 98 8.32 0.59 7.67
CA GLN A 98 8.72 1.68 6.78
C GLN A 98 7.84 2.92 6.92
N HIS A 99 6.52 2.74 7.05
CA HIS A 99 5.59 3.83 7.26
C HIS A 99 5.82 4.53 8.60
N LEU A 100 5.97 3.77 9.70
CA LEU A 100 6.25 4.31 11.03
C LEU A 100 7.59 5.04 11.08
N LYS A 101 8.63 4.51 10.43
CA LYS A 101 9.94 5.17 10.31
C LYS A 101 9.82 6.53 9.62
N LYS A 102 9.10 6.59 8.50
CA LYS A 102 8.82 7.87 7.80
C LYS A 102 8.05 8.87 8.65
N LEU A 103 7.09 8.41 9.45
CA LEU A 103 6.35 9.28 10.37
C LEU A 103 7.25 9.82 11.48
N LYS A 104 8.09 8.97 12.07
CA LYS A 104 9.02 9.37 13.15
C LYS A 104 10.05 10.40 12.65
N ALA A 105 10.63 10.18 11.46
CA ALA A 105 11.54 11.13 10.83
C ALA A 105 10.88 12.51 10.63
N LYS A 106 9.67 12.54 10.08
CA LYS A 106 8.92 13.80 9.92
C LYS A 106 8.66 14.51 11.25
N CYS A 107 8.32 13.79 12.31
CA CYS A 107 8.10 14.42 13.62
C CYS A 107 9.37 15.03 14.22
N LEU A 108 10.55 14.48 13.91
CA LEU A 108 11.84 15.05 14.34
C LEU A 108 12.18 16.33 13.57
N ASP A 109 11.84 16.41 12.29
CA ASP A 109 12.07 17.61 11.46
C ASP A 109 11.26 18.84 11.90
N PHE A 110 10.14 18.66 12.62
CA PHE A 110 9.33 19.76 13.18
C PHE A 110 9.65 20.08 14.65
N GLY A 111 10.70 19.48 15.21
CA GLY A 111 11.03 19.53 16.64
C GLY A 111 12.37 20.15 16.99
N SER A 112 12.87 21.11 16.20
CA SER A 112 14.01 21.96 16.62
C SER A 112 13.50 23.34 17.05
N PRO A 113 13.56 23.71 18.35
CA PRO A 113 13.54 25.10 18.77
C PRO A 113 14.80 25.86 18.32
#